data_AF-A0A9D1C4Z1-F1
#
_entry.id   AF-A0A9D1C4Z1-F1
#
_cell.length_a   1.000
_cell.length_b   1.000
_cell.length_c   1.000
_cell.angle_alpha   90.00
_cell.angle_beta   90.00
_cell.angle_gamma   90.00
#
_symmetry.space_group_name_H-M   'P 1'
#
loop_
_entity.id
_entity.type
_entity.pdbx_description
1 polymer ?
#
loop_
_entity_poly.entity_id
_entity_poly.type
_entity_poly.pdbx_seq_one_letter_code
_entity_poly.pdbx_strand_id
1 'polypeptide(L)'
;MYKKIIPYKNCENELAKNIIKECVRYDNIGADELFLYNYSYDDDSIDEFLNTIRNLVKEVETPINIGVYARRFEDIKKAFYTGAAHVVIKQAITKDKAIIKEAADRFGYDKLILEVEDYKLIYDKEFVDEMKEIGISALLLKHVKITNTFIKAVEEAKLPIIFRDSLRKNDLYDLIRHENVIGVSTNFFKDKEILKTKTYLKENNVSVNTYESKIAFKEFKLNSEGLIPVVVQDYRTDEVLMLAYMNEESFIQTIETGKMTYYSRSRKGLWVKGETSDHYQYVKSMQVDCDKDTILAKVAQIGVACHTGSPTCFFTDLIVSNTEEKNPYKILSDVYETVLDRKNNPKEGSYTNYLFDKGIDKILKKCGEEATEIIIAAKNPNAEELKYEIADYLYHMMVLMAECELDWEDIVTELSHRR
;
A
#
# COMPACT_ATOMS: atom_id res chain seq x y z
N MET A 1 -19.28 -9.59 5.61
CA MET A 1 -18.01 -8.87 5.52
C MET A 1 -16.94 -9.86 5.09
N TYR A 2 -15.99 -9.48 4.22
CA TYR A 2 -14.89 -10.38 3.89
C TYR A 2 -13.99 -10.60 5.10
N LYS A 3 -13.50 -11.82 5.25
CA LYS A 3 -12.51 -12.21 6.25
C LYS A 3 -11.12 -11.96 5.70
N LYS A 4 -10.24 -11.48 6.58
CA LYS A 4 -8.93 -10.94 6.21
C LYS A 4 -7.80 -11.93 6.51
N ILE A 5 -6.86 -12.06 5.59
CA ILE A 5 -5.56 -12.67 5.83
C ILE A 5 -4.55 -11.54 6.06
N ILE A 6 -3.97 -11.50 7.26
CA ILE A 6 -3.18 -10.37 7.77
C ILE A 6 -1.74 -10.81 8.07
N PRO A 7 -0.81 -10.80 7.11
CA PRO A 7 0.57 -11.10 7.39
C PRO A 7 1.13 -10.24 8.54
N TYR A 8 1.82 -10.85 9.51
CA TYR A 8 2.49 -10.09 10.57
C TYR A 8 4.00 -10.21 10.55
N LYS A 9 4.67 -9.15 11.01
CA LYS A 9 6.12 -9.12 11.18
C LYS A 9 6.50 -8.42 12.49
N ASN A 10 7.43 -9.03 13.22
CA ASN A 10 8.16 -8.34 14.29
C ASN A 10 9.23 -7.46 13.63
N CYS A 11 9.21 -6.17 13.94
CA CYS A 11 10.15 -5.18 13.40
C CYS A 11 11.26 -4.83 14.40
N GLU A 12 11.24 -5.40 15.62
CA GLU A 12 12.33 -5.23 16.59
C GLU A 12 13.66 -5.76 16.03
N ASN A 13 14.69 -4.91 16.04
CA ASN A 13 16.04 -5.24 15.55
C ASN A 13 16.09 -5.72 14.09
N GLU A 14 15.17 -5.26 13.24
CA GLU A 14 15.12 -5.59 11.82
C GLU A 14 15.44 -4.36 10.97
N LEU A 15 16.16 -4.56 9.86
CA LEU A 15 16.50 -3.47 8.96
C LEU A 15 15.25 -2.99 8.19
N ALA A 16 15.07 -1.67 8.11
CA ALA A 16 13.97 -1.03 7.37
C ALA A 16 13.78 -1.60 5.95
N LYS A 17 14.88 -1.78 5.20
CA LYS A 17 14.86 -2.37 3.85
C LYS A 17 14.26 -3.78 3.79
N ASN A 18 14.47 -4.60 4.82
CA ASN A 18 13.96 -5.96 4.88
C ASN A 18 12.45 -5.95 5.19
N ILE A 19 12.03 -5.04 6.08
CA ILE A 19 10.61 -4.81 6.39
C ILE A 19 9.87 -4.40 5.12
N ILE A 20 10.38 -3.37 4.42
CA ILE A 20 9.75 -2.84 3.21
C ILE A 20 9.66 -3.92 2.14
N LYS A 21 10.76 -4.61 1.85
CA LYS A 21 10.79 -5.68 0.83
C LYS A 21 9.76 -6.79 1.12
N GLU A 22 9.65 -7.22 2.37
CA GLU A 22 8.70 -8.28 2.75
C GLU A 22 7.24 -7.80 2.65
N CYS A 23 6.97 -6.56 3.04
CA CYS A 23 5.63 -5.97 2.98
C CYS A 23 5.15 -5.71 1.54
N VAL A 24 6.02 -5.17 0.68
CA VAL A 24 5.75 -5.02 -0.77
C VAL A 24 5.43 -6.36 -1.41
N ARG A 25 6.10 -7.45 -0.99
CA ARG A 25 5.73 -8.79 -1.43
C ARG A 25 4.32 -9.16 -0.99
N TYR A 26 3.96 -8.96 0.28
CA TYR A 26 2.63 -9.29 0.81
C TYR A 26 1.50 -8.52 0.12
N ASP A 27 1.71 -7.22 -0.13
CA ASP A 27 0.80 -6.37 -0.92
C ASP A 27 0.51 -7.00 -2.30
N ASN A 28 1.57 -7.41 -2.98
CA ASN A 28 1.49 -7.96 -4.33
C ASN A 28 0.87 -9.37 -4.41
N ILE A 29 0.93 -10.17 -3.35
CA ILE A 29 0.35 -11.53 -3.34
C ILE A 29 -1.06 -11.61 -2.74
N GLY A 30 -1.67 -10.45 -2.44
CA GLY A 30 -3.07 -10.33 -2.05
C GLY A 30 -3.34 -10.38 -0.54
N ALA A 31 -2.43 -9.86 0.29
CA ALA A 31 -2.73 -9.58 1.70
C ALA A 31 -3.89 -8.58 1.83
N ASP A 32 -4.77 -8.78 2.82
CA ASP A 32 -5.88 -7.85 3.06
C ASP A 32 -5.47 -6.66 3.94
N GLU A 33 -4.57 -6.91 4.89
CA GLU A 33 -3.93 -5.92 5.76
C GLU A 33 -2.53 -6.43 6.14
N LEU A 34 -1.65 -5.55 6.61
CA LEU A 34 -0.35 -5.92 7.17
C LEU A 34 -0.32 -5.58 8.66
N PHE A 35 0.18 -6.47 9.52
CA PHE A 35 0.38 -6.17 10.94
C PHE A 35 1.86 -6.11 11.29
N LEU A 36 2.37 -4.90 11.46
CA LEU A 36 3.77 -4.65 11.81
C LEU A 36 3.83 -4.18 13.24
N TYR A 37 4.78 -4.66 14.03
CA TYR A 37 4.89 -4.19 15.41
C TYR A 37 6.34 -4.07 15.86
N ASN A 38 6.56 -3.07 16.69
CA ASN A 38 7.77 -2.89 17.47
C ASN A 38 7.35 -2.44 18.87
N TYR A 39 7.65 -3.25 19.89
CA TYR A 39 7.31 -2.96 21.28
C TYR A 39 8.53 -2.52 22.11
N SER A 40 9.60 -2.06 21.45
CA SER A 40 10.69 -1.33 22.11
C SER A 40 10.16 -0.12 22.88
N TYR A 41 10.84 0.23 23.96
CA TYR A 41 10.43 1.29 24.90
C TYR A 41 11.25 2.57 24.79
N ASP A 42 12.39 2.51 24.09
CA ASP A 42 13.26 3.65 23.82
C ASP A 42 12.75 4.46 22.62
N ASP A 43 12.87 5.78 22.72
CA ASP A 43 12.28 6.69 21.74
C ASP A 43 12.97 6.58 20.36
N ASP A 44 14.26 6.25 20.32
CA ASP A 44 15.04 6.08 19.08
C ASP A 44 14.51 4.92 18.23
N SER A 45 14.32 3.73 18.84
CA SER A 45 13.75 2.57 18.14
C SER A 45 12.31 2.81 17.68
N ILE A 46 11.53 3.56 18.45
CA ILE A 46 10.16 3.93 18.09
C ILE A 46 10.18 4.86 16.87
N ASP A 47 10.96 5.93 16.90
CA ASP A 47 11.02 6.90 15.80
C ASP A 47 11.61 6.26 14.52
N GLU A 48 12.61 5.36 14.62
CA GLU A 48 13.11 4.57 13.48
C GLU A 48 12.00 3.68 12.87
N PHE A 49 11.25 2.97 13.72
CA PHE A 49 10.13 2.14 13.27
C PHE A 49 9.06 2.99 12.58
N LEU A 50 8.64 4.10 13.18
CA LEU A 50 7.62 4.98 12.61
C LEU A 50 8.08 5.64 11.30
N ASN A 51 9.35 5.99 11.16
CA ASN A 51 9.93 6.44 9.89
C ASN A 51 9.86 5.33 8.82
N THR A 52 10.16 4.09 9.21
CA THR A 52 10.05 2.92 8.31
C THR A 52 8.61 2.72 7.84
N ILE A 53 7.62 2.87 8.73
CA ILE A 53 6.20 2.78 8.35
C ILE A 53 5.80 3.91 7.41
N ARG A 54 6.23 5.16 7.65
CA ARG A 54 5.95 6.29 6.75
C ARG A 54 6.43 6.04 5.33
N ASN A 55 7.64 5.48 5.18
CA ASN A 55 8.16 5.11 3.87
C ASN A 55 7.38 3.93 3.27
N LEU A 56 7.01 2.95 4.09
CA LEU A 56 6.28 1.78 3.62
C LEU A 56 4.88 2.12 3.10
N VAL A 57 4.14 3.04 3.73
CA VAL A 57 2.79 3.44 3.30
C VAL A 57 2.78 3.98 1.87
N LYS A 58 3.88 4.56 1.39
CA LYS A 58 4.03 4.99 -0.01
C LYS A 58 4.19 3.83 -0.99
N GLU A 59 4.72 2.71 -0.49
CA GLU A 59 5.12 1.58 -1.31
C GLU A 59 4.08 0.48 -1.43
N VAL A 60 3.04 0.49 -0.58
CA VAL A 60 1.98 -0.53 -0.56
C VAL A 60 0.60 0.09 -0.53
N GLU A 61 -0.36 -0.54 -1.19
CA GLU A 61 -1.78 -0.17 -1.13
C GLU A 61 -2.48 -0.88 0.02
N THR A 62 -1.96 -2.05 0.45
CA THR A 62 -2.52 -2.81 1.57
C THR A 62 -2.49 -1.99 2.87
N PRO A 63 -3.63 -1.83 3.57
CA PRO A 63 -3.70 -1.12 4.83
C PRO A 63 -2.74 -1.69 5.89
N ILE A 64 -2.07 -0.81 6.63
CA ILE A 64 -1.08 -1.19 7.64
C ILE A 64 -1.64 -0.98 9.04
N ASN A 65 -1.65 -2.04 9.83
CA ASN A 65 -1.91 -2.05 11.26
C ASN A 65 -0.58 -2.02 12.00
N ILE A 66 -0.42 -1.11 12.98
CA ILE A 66 0.84 -0.97 13.70
C ILE A 66 0.71 -1.25 15.19
N GLY A 67 1.55 -2.12 15.72
CA GLY A 67 1.70 -2.35 17.15
C GLY A 67 2.84 -1.52 17.72
N VAL A 68 2.54 -0.67 18.69
CA VAL A 68 3.53 0.20 19.35
C VAL A 68 3.42 0.12 20.87
N TYR A 69 4.51 0.45 21.57
CA TYR A 69 4.53 0.57 23.03
C TYR A 69 3.80 1.84 23.47
N ALA A 70 2.47 1.78 23.61
CA ALA A 70 1.64 2.93 23.98
C ALA A 70 1.69 3.23 25.50
N ARG A 71 2.52 4.21 25.91
CA ARG A 71 2.60 4.73 27.29
C ARG A 71 1.69 5.94 27.50
N ARG A 72 1.62 6.77 26.46
CA ARG A 72 0.97 8.08 26.45
C ARG A 72 0.14 8.18 25.18
N PHE A 73 -0.87 9.03 25.21
CA PHE A 73 -1.68 9.33 24.03
C PHE A 73 -0.82 9.75 22.81
N GLU A 74 0.29 10.48 23.03
CA GLU A 74 1.19 10.91 21.95
C GLU A 74 1.83 9.74 21.18
N ASP A 75 2.08 8.60 21.83
CA ASP A 75 2.65 7.41 21.15
C ASP A 75 1.66 6.85 20.11
N ILE A 76 0.37 6.79 20.47
CA ILE A 76 -0.72 6.36 19.58
C ILE A 76 -0.92 7.36 18.44
N LYS A 77 -0.86 8.66 18.76
CA LYS A 77 -0.97 9.73 17.77
C LYS A 77 0.16 9.70 16.74
N LYS A 78 1.41 9.58 17.19
CA LYS A 78 2.58 9.45 16.29
C LYS A 78 2.43 8.23 15.37
N ALA A 79 1.92 7.13 15.91
CA ALA A 79 1.58 5.93 15.14
C ALA A 79 0.57 6.24 14.02
N PHE A 80 -0.58 6.85 14.30
CA PHE A 80 -1.54 7.23 13.24
C PHE A 80 -0.97 8.19 12.20
N TYR A 81 -0.10 9.13 12.61
CA TYR A 81 0.55 10.08 11.71
C TYR A 81 1.55 9.44 10.73
N THR A 82 1.79 8.14 10.84
CA THR A 82 2.52 7.40 9.80
C THR A 82 1.67 7.02 8.59
N GLY A 83 0.34 7.19 8.65
CA GLY A 83 -0.60 6.67 7.66
C GLY A 83 -1.19 5.30 8.03
N ALA A 84 -0.96 4.81 9.26
CA ALA A 84 -1.50 3.54 9.71
C ALA A 84 -3.04 3.53 9.72
N ALA A 85 -3.62 2.43 9.23
CA ALA A 85 -5.06 2.22 9.20
C ALA A 85 -5.63 1.91 10.59
N HIS A 86 -4.89 1.13 11.38
CA HIS A 86 -5.22 0.82 12.76
C HIS A 86 -3.98 0.84 13.66
N VAL A 87 -4.18 1.15 14.94
CA VAL A 87 -3.15 0.97 15.97
C VAL A 87 -3.54 -0.21 16.86
N VAL A 88 -2.61 -1.15 17.00
CA VAL A 88 -2.74 -2.34 17.85
C VAL A 88 -2.13 -2.03 19.21
N ILE A 89 -2.97 -1.95 20.22
CA ILE A 89 -2.61 -1.70 21.61
C ILE A 89 -2.37 -3.03 22.30
N LYS A 90 -1.19 -3.21 22.90
CA LYS A 90 -0.87 -4.45 23.62
C LYS A 90 -1.35 -4.38 25.07
N GLN A 91 -2.35 -5.20 25.41
CA GLN A 91 -3.00 -5.21 26.73
C GLN A 91 -2.01 -5.41 27.88
N ALA A 92 -1.01 -6.27 27.71
CA ALA A 92 -0.01 -6.55 28.75
C ALA A 92 0.91 -5.35 29.07
N ILE A 93 0.93 -4.33 28.22
CA ILE A 93 1.84 -3.18 28.29
C ILE A 93 1.09 -1.91 28.67
N THR A 94 -0.07 -1.66 28.06
CA THR A 94 -0.85 -0.44 28.27
C THR A 94 -1.63 -0.52 29.57
N LYS A 95 -1.14 0.20 30.59
CA LYS A 95 -1.74 0.21 31.94
C LYS A 95 -2.88 1.21 32.09
N ASP A 96 -2.78 2.35 31.40
CA ASP A 96 -3.77 3.41 31.48
C ASP A 96 -4.82 3.22 30.37
N LYS A 97 -6.07 2.95 30.75
CA LYS A 97 -7.17 2.81 29.79
C LYS A 97 -7.68 4.17 29.29
N ALA A 98 -7.41 5.26 30.02
CA ALA A 98 -7.85 6.59 29.63
C ALA A 98 -7.23 7.04 28.31
N ILE A 99 -5.96 6.68 28.05
CA ILE A 99 -5.30 7.02 26.77
C ILE A 99 -5.91 6.28 25.58
N ILE A 100 -6.50 5.09 25.78
CA ILE A 100 -7.21 4.35 24.74
C ILE A 100 -8.50 5.09 24.38
N LYS A 101 -9.27 5.49 25.40
CA LYS A 101 -10.50 6.27 25.22
C LYS A 101 -10.24 7.60 24.52
N GLU A 102 -9.20 8.33 24.96
CA GLU A 102 -8.79 9.58 24.34
C GLU A 102 -8.40 9.39 22.87
N ALA A 103 -7.68 8.32 22.54
CA ALA A 103 -7.34 8.00 21.16
C ALA A 103 -8.56 7.63 20.31
N ALA A 104 -9.50 6.84 20.84
CA ALA A 104 -10.73 6.49 20.14
C ALA A 104 -11.59 7.74 19.86
N ASP A 105 -11.70 8.66 20.84
CA ASP A 105 -12.44 9.92 20.69
C ASP A 105 -11.85 10.83 19.61
N ARG A 106 -10.52 10.82 19.45
CA ARG A 106 -9.83 11.66 18.48
C ARG A 106 -9.79 11.07 17.08
N PHE A 107 -9.50 9.78 16.94
CA PHE A 107 -9.20 9.14 15.66
C PHE A 107 -10.36 8.29 15.12
N GLY A 108 -11.29 7.87 15.97
CA GLY A 108 -12.42 7.03 15.61
C GLY A 108 -12.45 5.68 16.35
N TYR A 109 -13.65 5.22 16.64
CA TYR A 109 -13.93 3.98 17.37
C TYR A 109 -13.71 2.70 16.54
N ASP A 110 -13.41 2.84 15.26
CA ASP A 110 -13.01 1.75 14.37
C ASP A 110 -11.49 1.52 14.35
N LYS A 111 -10.69 2.45 14.91
CA LYS A 111 -9.24 2.53 14.67
C LYS A 111 -8.32 1.75 15.63
N LEU A 112 -8.82 1.29 16.77
CA LEU A 112 -7.98 0.68 17.81
C LEU A 112 -8.27 -0.81 17.97
N ILE A 113 -7.24 -1.63 17.85
CA ILE A 113 -7.32 -3.08 18.06
C ILE A 113 -6.59 -3.41 19.36
N LEU A 114 -7.15 -4.27 20.21
CA LEU A 114 -6.47 -4.70 21.42
C LEU A 114 -5.83 -6.07 21.23
N GLU A 115 -4.50 -6.16 21.29
CA GLU A 115 -3.79 -7.43 21.38
C GLU A 115 -3.86 -7.98 22.81
N VAL A 116 -4.39 -9.20 22.93
CA VAL A 116 -4.58 -9.91 24.20
C VAL A 116 -3.71 -11.17 24.23
N GLU A 117 -2.77 -11.23 25.18
CA GLU A 117 -1.86 -12.38 25.32
C GLU A 117 -2.53 -13.59 25.98
N ASP A 118 -3.35 -13.38 27.02
CA ASP A 118 -4.18 -14.43 27.59
C ASP A 118 -5.55 -14.46 26.90
N TYR A 119 -5.69 -15.31 25.89
CA TYR A 119 -6.94 -15.46 25.15
C TYR A 119 -8.13 -15.82 26.04
N LYS A 120 -7.92 -16.32 27.27
CA LYS A 120 -9.00 -16.64 28.21
C LYS A 120 -9.77 -15.41 28.67
N LEU A 121 -9.22 -14.21 28.53
CA LEU A 121 -9.94 -12.97 28.82
C LEU A 121 -11.20 -12.80 27.96
N ILE A 122 -11.33 -13.53 26.84
CA ILE A 122 -12.60 -13.55 26.09
C ILE A 122 -13.76 -14.16 26.87
N TYR A 123 -13.50 -15.02 27.86
CA TYR A 123 -14.56 -15.60 28.70
C TYR A 123 -15.11 -14.59 29.72
N ASP A 124 -14.37 -13.52 29.98
CA ASP A 124 -14.79 -12.44 30.87
C ASP A 124 -15.61 -11.42 30.06
N LYS A 125 -16.94 -11.51 30.19
CA LYS A 125 -17.86 -10.63 29.47
C LYS A 125 -17.74 -9.18 29.92
N GLU A 126 -17.42 -8.92 31.19
CA GLU A 126 -17.23 -7.56 31.70
C GLU A 126 -15.98 -6.93 31.09
N PHE A 127 -14.90 -7.69 30.96
CA PHE A 127 -13.70 -7.24 30.26
C PHE A 127 -13.98 -6.87 28.80
N VAL A 128 -14.66 -7.76 28.04
CA VAL A 128 -14.97 -7.49 26.63
C VAL A 128 -15.88 -6.28 26.46
N ASP A 129 -16.87 -6.12 27.35
CA ASP A 129 -17.77 -4.97 27.36
C ASP A 129 -17.03 -3.67 27.68
N GLU A 130 -16.16 -3.66 28.69
CA GLU A 130 -15.33 -2.51 29.03
C GLU A 130 -14.43 -2.09 27.86
N MET A 131 -13.76 -3.06 27.21
CA MET A 131 -12.88 -2.76 26.07
C MET A 131 -13.65 -2.12 24.91
N LYS A 132 -14.88 -2.57 24.67
CA LYS A 132 -15.76 -1.97 23.66
C LYS A 132 -16.17 -0.55 24.03
N GLU A 133 -16.53 -0.31 25.29
CA GLU A 133 -16.94 1.02 25.78
C GLU A 133 -15.80 2.05 25.69
N ILE A 134 -14.56 1.63 25.94
CA ILE A 134 -13.38 2.50 25.81
C ILE A 134 -12.91 2.71 24.36
N GLY A 135 -13.57 2.10 23.38
CA GLY A 135 -13.33 2.36 21.96
C GLY A 135 -12.39 1.39 21.24
N ILE A 136 -12.21 0.17 21.77
CA ILE A 136 -11.58 -0.93 21.02
C ILE A 136 -12.56 -1.48 19.98
N SER A 137 -12.10 -1.61 18.73
CA SER A 137 -12.89 -2.07 17.59
C SER A 137 -12.80 -3.59 17.36
N ALA A 138 -11.71 -4.24 17.78
CA ALA A 138 -11.53 -5.69 17.68
C ALA A 138 -10.52 -6.21 18.71
N LEU A 139 -10.62 -7.50 19.03
CA LEU A 139 -9.63 -8.21 19.87
C LEU A 139 -8.73 -9.07 18.99
N LEU A 140 -7.42 -8.88 19.13
CA LEU A 140 -6.40 -9.72 18.50
C LEU A 140 -5.88 -10.74 19.52
N LEU A 141 -6.26 -12.01 19.35
CA LEU A 141 -6.01 -13.07 20.31
C LEU A 141 -4.83 -13.94 19.90
N LYS A 142 -3.86 -14.10 20.79
CA LYS A 142 -2.61 -14.82 20.51
C LYS A 142 -2.63 -16.26 21.06
N HIS A 143 -1.98 -17.18 20.36
CA HIS A 143 -1.70 -18.57 20.82
C HIS A 143 -2.94 -19.34 21.30
N VAL A 144 -4.01 -19.28 20.51
CA VAL A 144 -5.29 -19.86 20.88
C VAL A 144 -5.27 -21.38 20.79
N LYS A 145 -5.92 -22.03 21.77
CA LYS A 145 -6.25 -23.46 21.68
C LYS A 145 -7.71 -23.59 21.30
N ILE A 146 -7.96 -24.08 20.08
CA ILE A 146 -9.31 -24.28 19.59
C ILE A 146 -9.96 -25.42 20.39
N THR A 147 -11.01 -25.09 21.13
CA THR A 147 -11.89 -26.01 21.84
C THR A 147 -13.33 -25.56 21.60
N ASN A 148 -14.30 -26.46 21.74
CA ASN A 148 -15.71 -26.10 21.55
C ASN A 148 -16.15 -24.94 22.47
N THR A 149 -15.67 -24.94 23.72
CA THR A 149 -15.95 -23.86 24.68
C THR A 149 -15.34 -22.53 24.23
N PHE A 150 -14.12 -22.55 23.69
CA PHE A 150 -13.46 -21.35 23.18
C PHE A 150 -14.18 -20.77 21.96
N ILE A 151 -14.55 -21.63 21.01
CA ILE A 151 -15.30 -21.21 19.82
C ILE A 151 -16.64 -20.57 20.21
N LYS A 152 -17.36 -21.16 21.18
CA LYS A 152 -18.59 -20.57 21.68
C LYS A 152 -18.36 -19.16 22.26
N ALA A 153 -17.28 -18.96 23.02
CA ALA A 153 -16.95 -17.64 23.54
C ALA A 153 -16.57 -16.64 22.44
N VAL A 154 -15.89 -17.09 21.38
CA VAL A 154 -15.59 -16.29 20.18
C VAL A 154 -16.87 -15.85 19.48
N GLU A 155 -17.81 -16.76 19.27
CA GLU A 155 -19.09 -16.47 18.59
C GLU A 155 -20.02 -15.58 19.43
N GLU A 156 -19.96 -15.66 20.76
CA GLU A 156 -20.76 -14.82 21.68
C GLU A 156 -20.12 -13.45 22.00
N ALA A 157 -18.85 -13.21 21.65
CA ALA A 157 -18.16 -11.99 22.01
C ALA A 157 -18.75 -10.73 21.33
N LYS A 158 -18.90 -9.63 22.07
CA LYS A 158 -19.46 -8.37 21.54
C LYS A 158 -18.50 -7.56 20.67
N LEU A 159 -17.25 -8.00 20.57
CA LEU A 159 -16.20 -7.46 19.71
C LEU A 159 -15.78 -8.50 18.68
N PRO A 160 -15.51 -8.07 17.43
CA PRO A 160 -14.88 -8.91 16.41
C PRO A 160 -13.52 -9.47 16.86
N ILE A 161 -13.20 -10.67 16.38
CA ILE A 161 -11.96 -11.37 16.73
C ILE A 161 -11.02 -11.44 15.52
N ILE A 162 -9.74 -11.15 15.77
CA ILE A 162 -8.62 -11.48 14.88
C ILE A 162 -7.77 -12.52 15.59
N PHE A 163 -7.53 -13.68 14.97
CA PHE A 163 -6.59 -14.64 15.54
C PHE A 163 -5.17 -14.33 15.11
N ARG A 164 -4.24 -14.25 16.06
CA ARG A 164 -2.81 -14.18 15.78
C ARG A 164 -2.17 -15.54 16.01
N ASP A 165 -1.86 -16.24 14.93
CA ASP A 165 -1.33 -17.60 14.96
C ASP A 165 -0.24 -17.84 13.90
N SER A 166 0.76 -18.66 14.23
CA SER A 166 1.81 -19.08 13.29
C SER A 166 1.37 -20.15 12.29
N LEU A 167 0.19 -20.74 12.48
CA LEU A 167 -0.38 -21.86 11.73
C LEU A 167 0.50 -23.13 11.73
N ARG A 168 1.34 -23.28 12.76
CA ARG A 168 2.17 -24.49 12.96
C ARG A 168 1.39 -25.65 13.57
N LYS A 169 0.34 -25.34 14.36
CA LYS A 169 -0.45 -26.32 15.12
C LYS A 169 -1.95 -26.24 14.85
N ASN A 170 -2.40 -25.15 14.22
CA ASN A 170 -3.78 -24.88 13.90
C ASN A 170 -3.90 -24.75 12.38
N ASP A 171 -5.00 -25.19 11.82
CA ASP A 171 -5.34 -24.97 10.42
C ASP A 171 -5.97 -23.58 10.22
N LEU A 172 -5.68 -22.93 9.09
CA LEU A 172 -6.22 -21.61 8.79
C LEU A 172 -7.75 -21.63 8.65
N TYR A 173 -8.32 -22.65 7.99
CA TYR A 173 -9.75 -22.79 7.79
C TYR A 173 -10.49 -22.92 9.12
N ASP A 174 -9.95 -23.74 10.03
CA ASP A 174 -10.51 -23.95 11.36
C ASP A 174 -10.58 -22.66 12.18
N LEU A 175 -9.61 -21.75 12.00
CA LEU A 175 -9.61 -20.45 12.66
C LEU A 175 -10.56 -19.45 12.00
N ILE A 176 -10.48 -19.31 10.67
CA ILE A 176 -11.09 -18.18 9.97
C ILE A 176 -12.60 -18.36 9.79
N ARG A 177 -13.13 -19.59 9.68
CA ARG A 177 -14.52 -19.86 9.29
C ARG A 177 -15.60 -19.33 10.24
N HIS A 178 -15.28 -19.05 11.50
CA HIS A 178 -16.25 -18.68 12.54
C HIS A 178 -16.82 -17.27 12.34
N GLU A 179 -18.13 -17.07 12.53
CA GLU A 179 -18.84 -15.83 12.13
C GLU A 179 -18.20 -14.55 12.70
N ASN A 180 -17.92 -14.51 14.01
CA ASN A 180 -17.36 -13.34 14.68
C ASN A 180 -15.84 -13.14 14.43
N VAL A 181 -15.20 -14.01 13.66
CA VAL A 181 -13.80 -13.87 13.25
C VAL A 181 -13.72 -13.06 11.98
N ILE A 182 -13.06 -11.90 12.05
CA ILE A 182 -12.88 -10.98 10.92
C ILE A 182 -11.54 -11.16 10.22
N GLY A 183 -10.58 -11.87 10.82
CA GLY A 183 -9.33 -12.19 10.16
C GLY A 183 -8.40 -13.10 10.94
N VAL A 184 -7.37 -13.57 10.25
CA VAL A 184 -6.26 -14.31 10.84
C VAL A 184 -4.96 -13.61 10.50
N SER A 185 -4.27 -13.17 11.54
CA SER A 185 -2.94 -12.61 11.46
C SER A 185 -1.87 -13.70 11.61
N THR A 186 -0.99 -13.83 10.62
CA THR A 186 -0.03 -14.95 10.57
C THR A 186 1.29 -14.59 9.87
N ASN A 187 2.38 -15.30 10.19
CA ASN A 187 3.64 -15.23 9.45
C ASN A 187 3.85 -16.43 8.51
N PHE A 188 2.82 -17.24 8.29
CA PHE A 188 2.87 -18.46 7.48
C PHE A 188 3.16 -18.21 5.99
N PHE A 189 2.82 -17.02 5.48
CA PHE A 189 2.85 -16.70 4.05
C PHE A 189 4.19 -16.18 3.51
N LYS A 190 5.26 -16.25 4.29
CA LYS A 190 6.59 -15.74 3.90
C LYS A 190 7.06 -16.26 2.53
N ASP A 191 6.77 -17.52 2.23
CA ASP A 191 7.17 -18.18 0.97
C ASP A 191 5.98 -18.88 0.28
N LYS A 192 4.75 -18.37 0.49
CA LYS A 192 3.50 -18.96 -0.04
C LYS A 192 2.63 -17.91 -0.73
N GLU A 193 1.65 -18.38 -1.48
CA GLU A 193 0.68 -17.56 -2.24
C GLU A 193 -0.61 -17.36 -1.43
N ILE A 194 -0.93 -16.11 -1.08
CA ILE A 194 -2.15 -15.78 -0.31
C ILE A 194 -3.39 -15.96 -1.19
N LEU A 195 -3.40 -15.44 -2.42
CA LEU A 195 -4.56 -15.54 -3.32
C LEU A 195 -5.01 -16.98 -3.58
N LYS A 196 -4.08 -17.92 -3.82
CA LYS A 196 -4.42 -19.36 -3.94
C LYS A 196 -5.14 -19.89 -2.69
N THR A 197 -4.68 -19.46 -1.52
CA THR A 197 -5.30 -19.87 -0.25
C THR A 197 -6.70 -19.26 -0.10
N LYS A 198 -6.90 -18.02 -0.53
CA LYS A 198 -8.22 -17.39 -0.55
C LYS A 198 -9.17 -18.09 -1.52
N THR A 199 -8.72 -18.51 -2.70
CA THR A 199 -9.52 -19.32 -3.61
C THR A 199 -10.02 -20.60 -2.93
N TYR A 200 -9.12 -21.35 -2.27
CA TYR A 200 -9.49 -22.52 -1.49
C TYR A 200 -10.52 -22.21 -0.38
N LEU A 201 -10.30 -21.13 0.38
CA LEU A 201 -11.23 -20.71 1.43
C LEU A 201 -12.62 -20.37 0.86
N LYS A 202 -12.66 -19.68 -0.28
CA LYS A 202 -13.90 -19.34 -0.99
C LYS A 202 -14.65 -20.58 -1.48
N GLU A 203 -13.95 -21.56 -2.06
CA GLU A 203 -14.52 -22.86 -2.46
C GLU A 203 -15.13 -23.62 -1.26
N ASN A 204 -14.62 -23.37 -0.06
CA ASN A 204 -15.15 -23.91 1.20
C ASN A 204 -16.11 -22.95 1.92
N ASN A 205 -16.77 -22.06 1.18
CA ASN A 205 -17.82 -21.13 1.66
C ASN A 205 -17.34 -20.11 2.70
N VAL A 206 -16.04 -19.81 2.75
CA VAL A 206 -15.51 -18.71 3.56
C VAL A 206 -15.48 -17.45 2.70
N SER A 207 -16.18 -16.40 3.15
CA SER A 207 -16.21 -15.11 2.47
C SER A 207 -14.85 -14.41 2.59
N VAL A 208 -13.99 -14.51 1.57
CA VAL A 208 -12.68 -13.84 1.48
C VAL A 208 -12.57 -13.02 0.21
N ASN A 209 -11.68 -12.02 0.20
CA ASN A 209 -11.47 -11.14 -0.94
C ASN A 209 -10.57 -11.79 -2.00
N THR A 210 -11.15 -12.25 -3.11
CA THR A 210 -10.45 -12.80 -4.28
C THR A 210 -10.65 -11.92 -5.51
N TYR A 211 -9.82 -12.05 -6.53
CA TYR A 211 -10.16 -11.50 -7.84
C TYR A 211 -11.32 -12.27 -8.46
N GLU A 212 -12.27 -11.53 -9.03
CA GLU A 212 -13.44 -12.08 -9.71
C GLU A 212 -13.68 -11.30 -11.00
N SER A 213 -13.79 -12.02 -12.12
CA SER A 213 -14.22 -11.39 -13.36
C SER A 213 -15.73 -11.17 -13.32
N LYS A 214 -16.15 -9.95 -13.65
CA LYS A 214 -17.58 -9.61 -13.84
C LYS A 214 -18.14 -10.14 -15.17
N ILE A 215 -17.27 -10.57 -16.08
CA ILE A 215 -17.62 -11.03 -17.43
C ILE A 215 -16.98 -12.40 -17.65
N ALA A 216 -17.75 -13.38 -18.15
CA ALA A 216 -17.19 -14.69 -18.43
C ALA A 216 -16.23 -14.62 -19.64
N PHE A 217 -15.13 -15.40 -19.63
CA PHE A 217 -14.14 -15.37 -20.71
C PHE A 217 -14.75 -15.59 -22.11
N LYS A 218 -15.74 -16.48 -22.20
CA LYS A 218 -16.50 -16.78 -23.44
C LYS A 218 -17.24 -15.57 -24.05
N GLU A 219 -17.40 -14.48 -23.31
CA GLU A 219 -18.04 -13.25 -23.80
C GLU A 219 -17.04 -12.28 -24.45
N PHE A 220 -15.74 -12.56 -24.36
CA PHE A 220 -14.71 -11.78 -25.05
C PHE A 220 -14.68 -12.12 -26.54
N LYS A 221 -14.40 -11.13 -27.37
CA LYS A 221 -14.12 -11.32 -28.78
C LYS A 221 -12.66 -11.68 -28.95
N LEU A 222 -12.43 -12.91 -29.38
CA LEU A 222 -11.08 -13.45 -29.58
C LEU A 222 -10.64 -13.25 -31.03
N ASN A 223 -9.33 -13.17 -31.24
CA ASN A 223 -8.78 -13.21 -32.59
C ASN A 223 -8.91 -14.62 -33.22
N SER A 224 -8.46 -14.77 -34.47
CA SER A 224 -8.52 -16.05 -35.20
C SER A 224 -7.73 -17.21 -34.56
N GLU A 225 -6.83 -16.91 -33.61
CA GLU A 225 -6.06 -17.89 -32.85
C GLU A 225 -6.71 -18.25 -31.50
N GLY A 226 -7.89 -17.68 -31.18
CA GLY A 226 -8.56 -17.87 -29.90
C GLY A 226 -7.92 -17.09 -28.75
N LEU A 227 -7.24 -15.98 -29.05
CA LEU A 227 -6.52 -15.16 -28.09
C LEU A 227 -7.10 -13.75 -28.00
N ILE A 228 -7.02 -13.15 -26.82
CA ILE A 228 -7.33 -11.73 -26.57
C ILE A 228 -6.04 -10.94 -26.34
N PRO A 229 -5.80 -9.81 -27.02
CA PRO A 229 -4.71 -8.90 -26.69
C PRO A 229 -4.87 -8.30 -25.28
N VAL A 230 -3.74 -8.13 -24.61
CA VAL A 230 -3.64 -7.51 -23.28
C VAL A 230 -2.60 -6.40 -23.33
N VAL A 231 -3.05 -5.16 -23.19
CA VAL A 231 -2.19 -4.00 -22.94
C VAL A 231 -1.88 -3.95 -21.46
N VAL A 232 -0.60 -3.88 -21.12
CA VAL A 232 -0.13 -3.90 -19.74
C VAL A 232 0.44 -2.54 -19.40
N GLN A 233 -0.02 -1.98 -18.29
CA GLN A 233 0.31 -0.62 -17.86
C GLN A 233 0.81 -0.66 -16.41
N ASP A 234 1.79 0.17 -16.09
CA ASP A 234 2.16 0.39 -14.70
C ASP A 234 1.01 1.10 -13.97
N TYR A 235 0.65 0.58 -12.80
CA TYR A 235 -0.52 1.08 -12.07
C TYR A 235 -0.32 2.46 -11.44
N ARG A 236 0.93 2.88 -11.17
CA ARG A 236 1.26 4.19 -10.57
C ARG A 236 1.47 5.25 -11.65
N THR A 237 2.29 4.93 -12.67
CA THR A 237 2.74 5.92 -13.65
C THR A 237 1.85 6.00 -14.89
N ASP A 238 0.93 5.05 -15.06
CA ASP A 238 0.15 4.88 -16.28
C ASP A 238 1.04 4.67 -17.54
N GLU A 239 2.31 4.29 -17.39
CA GLU A 239 3.17 3.94 -18.51
C GLU A 239 2.75 2.60 -19.11
N VAL A 240 2.59 2.54 -20.43
CA VAL A 240 2.37 1.26 -21.12
C VAL A 240 3.67 0.47 -21.13
N LEU A 241 3.66 -0.70 -20.48
CA LEU A 241 4.83 -1.56 -20.29
C LEU A 241 5.01 -2.53 -21.46
N MET A 242 3.95 -3.21 -21.89
CA MET A 242 4.01 -4.21 -22.95
C MET A 242 2.62 -4.56 -23.50
N LEU A 243 2.60 -5.26 -24.64
CA LEU A 243 1.43 -5.95 -25.16
C LEU A 243 1.69 -7.45 -25.19
N ALA A 244 0.73 -8.23 -24.68
CA ALA A 244 0.75 -9.68 -24.68
C ALA A 244 -0.62 -10.24 -25.13
N TYR A 245 -0.76 -11.56 -25.07
CA TYR A 245 -2.00 -12.25 -25.42
C TYR A 245 -2.39 -13.23 -24.31
N MET A 246 -3.68 -13.42 -24.10
CA MET A 246 -4.22 -14.43 -23.20
C MET A 246 -5.16 -15.38 -23.94
N ASN A 247 -5.11 -16.67 -23.60
CA ASN A 247 -6.20 -17.62 -23.79
C ASN A 247 -6.99 -17.75 -22.47
N GLU A 248 -8.06 -18.56 -22.47
CA GLU A 248 -8.92 -18.77 -21.29
C GLU A 248 -8.14 -19.23 -20.06
N GLU A 249 -7.24 -20.21 -20.24
CA GLU A 249 -6.43 -20.78 -19.17
C GLU A 249 -5.50 -19.73 -18.52
N SER A 250 -4.81 -18.92 -19.34
CA SER A 250 -3.94 -17.85 -18.85
C SER A 250 -4.72 -16.72 -18.13
N PHE A 251 -5.94 -16.44 -18.58
CA PHE A 251 -6.84 -15.47 -17.92
C PHE A 251 -7.29 -15.97 -16.54
N ILE A 252 -7.74 -17.24 -16.46
CA ILE A 252 -8.15 -17.87 -15.20
C ILE A 252 -6.98 -17.92 -14.22
N GLN A 253 -5.79 -18.38 -14.67
CA GLN A 253 -4.61 -18.43 -13.82
C GLN A 253 -4.20 -17.04 -13.31
N THR A 254 -4.34 -16.00 -14.15
CA THR A 254 -4.09 -14.61 -13.74
C THR A 254 -5.02 -14.17 -12.62
N ILE A 255 -6.31 -14.48 -12.72
CA ILE A 255 -7.31 -14.17 -11.68
C ILE A 255 -7.01 -14.95 -10.38
N GLU A 256 -6.73 -16.24 -10.47
CA GLU A 256 -6.53 -17.10 -9.30
C GLU A 256 -5.25 -16.76 -8.52
N THR A 257 -4.19 -16.36 -9.23
CA THR A 257 -2.87 -16.15 -8.63
C THR A 257 -2.52 -14.69 -8.42
N GLY A 258 -3.21 -13.77 -9.10
CA GLY A 258 -2.85 -12.36 -9.14
C GLY A 258 -1.55 -12.07 -9.90
N LYS A 259 -0.94 -13.06 -10.56
CA LYS A 259 0.26 -12.88 -11.37
C LYS A 259 -0.12 -12.91 -12.84
N MET A 260 0.38 -11.95 -13.61
CA MET A 260 0.12 -11.92 -15.05
C MET A 260 0.64 -13.20 -15.70
N THR A 261 -0.29 -13.97 -16.26
CA THR A 261 -0.04 -15.17 -17.04
C THR A 261 -0.49 -14.92 -18.46
N TYR A 262 0.41 -15.15 -19.42
CA TYR A 262 0.14 -14.93 -20.84
C TYR A 262 0.17 -16.25 -21.61
N TYR A 263 -0.41 -16.24 -22.80
CA TYR A 263 -0.20 -17.29 -23.80
C TYR A 263 0.88 -16.85 -24.78
N SER A 264 2.02 -17.54 -24.77
CA SER A 264 3.11 -17.28 -25.72
C SER A 264 2.77 -17.89 -27.08
N ARG A 265 2.52 -17.04 -28.08
CA ARG A 265 2.27 -17.50 -29.46
C ARG A 265 3.46 -18.26 -30.08
N SER A 266 4.69 -17.87 -29.73
CA SER A 266 5.90 -18.52 -30.22
C SER A 266 6.15 -19.87 -29.54
N ARG A 267 5.93 -19.98 -28.23
CA ARG A 267 6.12 -21.23 -27.46
C ARG A 267 4.87 -22.13 -27.46
N LYS A 268 3.73 -21.61 -27.89
CA LYS A 268 2.42 -22.27 -27.87
C LYS A 268 2.03 -22.81 -26.49
N GLY A 269 2.23 -22.01 -25.46
CA GLY A 269 1.98 -22.41 -24.08
C GLY A 269 1.89 -21.24 -23.11
N LEU A 270 1.49 -21.54 -21.88
CA LEU A 270 1.40 -20.57 -20.80
C LEU A 270 2.78 -20.02 -20.42
N TRP A 271 2.79 -18.77 -20.00
CA TRP A 271 3.97 -18.08 -19.53
C TRP A 271 3.59 -17.10 -18.43
N VAL A 272 3.98 -17.41 -17.19
CA VAL A 272 3.86 -16.47 -16.08
C VAL A 272 5.00 -15.46 -16.19
N LYS A 273 4.67 -14.18 -16.30
CA LYS A 273 5.68 -13.13 -16.41
C LYS A 273 6.53 -13.08 -15.14
N GLY A 274 7.84 -13.20 -15.31
CA GLY A 274 8.82 -13.16 -14.21
C GLY A 274 9.35 -14.52 -13.78
N GLU A 275 8.75 -15.65 -14.18
CA GLU A 275 9.20 -16.99 -13.73
C GLU A 275 10.68 -17.31 -14.02
N THR A 276 11.24 -16.74 -15.09
CA THR A 276 12.65 -16.95 -15.47
C THR A 276 13.58 -15.81 -15.07
N SER A 277 13.04 -14.61 -14.80
CA SER A 277 13.83 -13.39 -14.63
C SER A 277 13.61 -12.69 -13.29
N ASP A 278 12.73 -13.21 -12.44
CA ASP A 278 12.21 -12.58 -11.22
C ASP A 278 11.53 -11.20 -11.41
N HIS A 279 11.31 -10.77 -12.66
CA HIS A 279 10.62 -9.52 -13.00
C HIS A 279 9.11 -9.75 -13.16
N TYR A 280 8.45 -10.05 -12.05
CA TYR A 280 7.02 -10.37 -11.99
C TYR A 280 6.13 -9.16 -12.27
N GLN A 281 4.91 -9.44 -12.71
CA GLN A 281 3.82 -8.47 -12.84
C GLN A 281 2.64 -8.94 -12.00
N TYR A 282 2.27 -8.16 -11.00
CA TYR A 282 1.13 -8.44 -10.12
C TYR A 282 -0.08 -7.60 -10.51
N VAL A 283 -1.23 -8.25 -10.68
CA VAL A 283 -2.47 -7.60 -11.09
C VAL A 283 -2.92 -6.63 -10.01
N LYS A 284 -3.20 -5.38 -10.41
CA LYS A 284 -3.88 -4.38 -9.58
C LYS A 284 -5.30 -4.12 -10.06
N SER A 285 -5.50 -4.04 -11.38
CA SER A 285 -6.83 -4.04 -11.97
C SER A 285 -6.82 -4.53 -13.42
N MET A 286 -7.97 -4.98 -13.91
CA MET A 286 -8.17 -5.35 -15.30
C MET A 286 -9.49 -4.75 -15.80
N GLN A 287 -9.46 -4.21 -17.01
CA GLN A 287 -10.61 -3.67 -17.72
C GLN A 287 -10.63 -4.26 -19.12
N VAL A 288 -11.83 -4.41 -19.69
CA VAL A 288 -12.00 -4.75 -21.10
C VAL A 288 -12.54 -3.51 -21.81
N ASP A 289 -12.17 -3.32 -23.07
CA ASP A 289 -12.64 -2.20 -23.88
C ASP A 289 -14.13 -2.31 -24.25
N CYS A 290 -14.63 -1.30 -24.97
CA CYS A 290 -16.06 -1.09 -25.18
C CYS A 290 -16.72 -2.20 -26.00
N ASP A 291 -15.97 -2.91 -26.82
CA ASP A 291 -16.47 -3.96 -27.68
C ASP A 291 -15.91 -5.35 -27.33
N LYS A 292 -15.21 -5.44 -26.19
CA LYS A 292 -14.76 -6.64 -25.50
C LYS A 292 -13.70 -7.44 -26.24
N ASP A 293 -12.85 -6.80 -27.03
CA ASP A 293 -11.80 -7.46 -27.81
C ASP A 293 -10.38 -7.24 -27.29
N THR A 294 -10.20 -6.31 -26.33
CA THR A 294 -8.89 -6.00 -25.76
C THR A 294 -8.98 -5.77 -24.25
N ILE A 295 -8.03 -6.33 -23.50
CA ILE A 295 -7.89 -6.12 -22.06
C ILE A 295 -6.81 -5.06 -21.79
N LEU A 296 -7.11 -4.11 -20.90
CA LEU A 296 -6.12 -3.28 -20.22
C LEU A 296 -5.88 -3.84 -18.81
N ALA A 297 -4.65 -4.23 -18.51
CA ALA A 297 -4.23 -4.69 -17.19
C ALA A 297 -3.29 -3.66 -16.55
N LYS A 298 -3.68 -3.10 -15.42
CA LYS A 298 -2.77 -2.32 -14.57
C LYS A 298 -2.06 -3.25 -13.60
N VAL A 299 -0.74 -3.16 -13.56
CA VAL A 299 0.10 -4.09 -12.81
C VAL A 299 1.13 -3.37 -11.96
N ALA A 300 1.47 -3.94 -10.81
CA ALA A 300 2.69 -3.62 -10.10
C ALA A 300 3.85 -4.42 -10.72
N GLN A 301 4.77 -3.72 -11.38
CA GLN A 301 5.94 -4.31 -12.03
C GLN A 301 7.09 -4.44 -11.04
N ILE A 302 7.63 -5.65 -10.88
CA ILE A 302 8.90 -5.88 -10.18
C ILE A 302 10.04 -5.91 -11.19
N GLY A 303 11.11 -5.17 -10.94
CA GLY A 303 12.21 -5.04 -11.91
C GLY A 303 11.74 -4.38 -13.20
N VAL A 304 12.32 -4.77 -14.34
CA VAL A 304 11.95 -4.19 -15.65
C VAL A 304 11.03 -5.10 -16.46
N ALA A 305 10.09 -4.52 -17.21
CA ALA A 305 9.15 -5.31 -18.00
C ALA A 305 9.85 -5.99 -19.20
N CYS A 306 10.81 -5.29 -19.84
CA CYS A 306 11.45 -5.75 -21.05
C CYS A 306 12.70 -6.61 -20.78
N HIS A 307 12.90 -7.62 -21.63
CA HIS A 307 14.07 -8.49 -21.59
C HIS A 307 15.39 -7.78 -22.00
N THR A 308 15.29 -6.59 -22.60
CA THR A 308 16.45 -5.77 -22.98
C THR A 308 17.06 -4.99 -21.81
N GLY A 309 16.40 -4.99 -20.65
CA GLY A 309 16.75 -4.11 -19.53
C GLY A 309 15.93 -2.82 -19.48
N SER A 310 15.10 -2.53 -20.51
CA SER A 310 14.26 -1.32 -20.53
C SER A 310 13.00 -1.46 -19.66
N PRO A 311 12.55 -0.40 -18.97
CA PRO A 311 11.31 -0.40 -18.18
C PRO A 311 10.08 -0.80 -19.00
N THR A 312 9.98 -0.34 -20.25
CA THR A 312 8.90 -0.62 -21.21
C THR A 312 9.43 -1.36 -22.45
N CYS A 313 8.55 -2.03 -23.19
CA CYS A 313 8.82 -2.51 -24.54
C CYS A 313 8.73 -1.39 -25.60
N PHE A 314 8.14 -0.24 -25.29
CA PHE A 314 7.85 0.85 -26.22
C PHE A 314 8.87 2.00 -26.11
N PHE A 315 10.18 1.67 -26.18
CA PHE A 315 11.29 2.63 -25.98
C PHE A 315 11.89 3.17 -27.29
N THR A 316 11.35 2.81 -28.45
CA THR A 316 11.85 3.27 -29.76
C THR A 316 10.81 4.16 -30.44
N ASP A 317 11.16 5.43 -30.64
CA ASP A 317 10.29 6.39 -31.30
C ASP A 317 10.19 6.11 -32.79
N LEU A 318 8.97 5.98 -33.32
CA LEU A 318 8.72 5.88 -34.76
C LEU A 318 8.50 7.25 -35.40
N ILE A 319 7.93 8.18 -34.65
CA ILE A 319 7.66 9.56 -35.06
C ILE A 319 7.89 10.43 -33.83
N VAL A 320 8.76 11.42 -33.95
CA VAL A 320 8.93 12.46 -32.93
C VAL A 320 8.21 13.70 -33.43
N SER A 321 7.07 14.04 -32.81
CA SER A 321 6.48 15.35 -32.99
C SER A 321 7.18 16.34 -32.06
N ASN A 322 7.58 17.51 -32.57
CA ASN A 322 8.08 18.63 -31.75
C ASN A 322 6.95 19.28 -30.91
N THR A 323 5.92 18.52 -30.57
CA THR A 323 4.85 18.97 -29.67
C THR A 323 5.40 18.96 -28.27
N GLU A 324 5.40 20.12 -27.62
CA GLU A 324 5.72 20.26 -26.21
C GLU A 324 4.85 19.29 -25.38
N GLU A 325 5.46 18.60 -24.41
CA GLU A 325 4.75 17.78 -23.43
C GLU A 325 3.74 18.67 -22.69
N LYS A 326 2.52 18.16 -22.52
CA LYS A 326 1.40 18.91 -21.92
C LYS A 326 0.82 18.21 -20.71
N ASN A 327 1.24 16.99 -20.41
CA ASN A 327 0.82 16.27 -19.22
C ASN A 327 1.38 16.98 -17.97
N PRO A 328 0.53 17.57 -17.10
CA PRO A 328 1.01 18.33 -15.95
C PRO A 328 1.83 17.49 -14.98
N TYR A 329 1.49 16.20 -14.81
CA TYR A 329 2.24 15.29 -13.95
C TYR A 329 3.67 15.13 -14.47
N LYS A 330 3.82 14.83 -15.76
CA LYS A 330 5.15 14.69 -16.37
C LYS A 330 5.95 15.98 -16.27
N ILE A 331 5.36 17.13 -16.58
CA ILE A 331 6.06 18.42 -16.48
C ILE A 331 6.56 18.67 -15.04
N LEU A 332 5.71 18.47 -14.04
CA LEU A 332 6.09 18.68 -12.63
C LEU A 332 7.14 17.66 -12.16
N SER A 333 7.00 16.39 -12.58
CA SER A 333 7.98 15.34 -12.30
C SER A 333 9.32 15.61 -12.96
N ASP A 334 9.37 15.98 -14.24
CA ASP A 334 10.60 16.27 -14.98
C ASP A 334 11.36 17.46 -14.38
N VAL A 335 10.63 18.50 -13.96
CA VAL A 335 11.22 19.66 -13.28
C VAL A 335 11.77 19.24 -11.91
N TYR A 336 11.03 18.42 -11.16
CA TYR A 336 11.49 17.91 -9.86
C TYR A 336 12.73 17.01 -9.98
N GLU A 337 12.75 16.10 -10.95
CA GLU A 337 13.91 15.26 -11.27
C GLU A 337 15.11 16.12 -11.67
N THR A 338 14.91 17.21 -12.42
CA THR A 338 15.97 18.16 -12.72
C THR A 338 16.52 18.83 -11.46
N VAL A 339 15.66 19.18 -10.50
CA VAL A 339 16.08 19.73 -9.20
C VAL A 339 16.91 18.72 -8.41
N LEU A 340 16.46 17.46 -8.34
CA LEU A 340 17.19 16.36 -7.69
C LEU A 340 18.54 16.08 -8.37
N ASP A 341 18.57 16.05 -9.71
CA ASP A 341 19.81 15.92 -10.49
C ASP A 341 20.78 17.05 -10.17
N ARG A 342 20.31 18.31 -10.09
CA ARG A 342 21.18 19.44 -9.70
C ARG A 342 21.69 19.31 -8.27
N LYS A 343 20.89 18.78 -7.34
CA LYS A 343 21.34 18.54 -5.95
C LYS A 343 22.45 17.50 -5.90
N ASN A 344 22.29 16.38 -6.61
CA ASN A 344 23.22 15.25 -6.58
C ASN A 344 24.43 15.41 -7.51
N ASN A 345 24.24 16.10 -8.64
CA ASN A 345 25.22 16.37 -9.68
C ASN A 345 25.31 17.89 -9.95
N PRO A 346 25.98 18.66 -9.07
CA PRO A 346 26.04 20.12 -9.18
C PRO A 346 26.57 20.60 -10.53
N LYS A 347 25.91 21.61 -11.11
CA LYS A 347 26.38 22.29 -12.32
C LYS A 347 26.69 23.75 -12.01
N GLU A 348 27.92 24.16 -12.32
CA GLU A 348 28.37 25.54 -12.13
C GLU A 348 27.46 26.52 -12.88
N GLY A 349 27.07 27.62 -12.21
CA GLY A 349 26.18 28.63 -12.77
C GLY A 349 24.68 28.29 -12.73
N SER A 350 24.28 27.11 -12.24
CA SER A 350 22.87 26.76 -12.07
C SER A 350 22.21 27.54 -10.92
N TYR A 351 21.04 28.13 -11.18
CA TYR A 351 20.23 28.79 -10.15
C TYR A 351 19.82 27.84 -9.01
N THR A 352 19.48 26.59 -9.34
CA THR A 352 19.13 25.57 -8.35
C THR A 352 20.29 25.29 -7.39
N ASN A 353 21.52 25.20 -7.92
CA ASN A 353 22.71 24.99 -7.09
C ASN A 353 22.99 26.19 -6.19
N TYR A 354 22.80 27.43 -6.68
CA TYR A 354 22.89 28.63 -5.83
C TYR A 354 21.92 28.59 -4.64
N LEU A 355 20.69 28.08 -4.82
CA LEU A 355 19.74 27.94 -3.72
C LEU A 355 20.23 26.92 -2.68
N PHE A 356 20.66 25.73 -3.11
CA PHE A 356 21.20 24.70 -2.22
C PHE A 356 22.49 25.17 -1.50
N ASP A 357 23.41 25.83 -2.20
CA ASP A 357 24.66 26.34 -1.63
C ASP A 357 24.43 27.40 -0.53
N LYS A 358 23.33 28.16 -0.63
CA LYS A 358 22.92 29.14 0.39
C LYS A 358 22.10 28.54 1.53
N GLY A 359 21.63 27.30 1.36
CA GLY A 359 20.92 26.53 2.37
C GLY A 359 19.47 26.96 2.58
N ILE A 360 18.84 26.28 3.55
CA ILE A 360 17.40 26.33 3.83
C ILE A 360 16.83 27.74 3.99
N ASP A 361 17.53 28.66 4.66
CA ASP A 361 17.05 30.03 4.87
C ASP A 361 16.83 30.80 3.55
N LYS A 362 17.69 30.56 2.56
CA LYS A 362 17.55 31.19 1.24
C LYS A 362 16.37 30.62 0.47
N ILE A 363 16.18 29.31 0.55
CA ILE A 363 15.05 28.59 -0.07
C ILE A 363 13.73 29.07 0.54
N LEU A 364 13.64 29.13 1.87
CA LEU A 364 12.45 29.61 2.59
C LEU A 364 12.15 31.08 2.30
N LYS A 365 13.18 31.93 2.24
CA LYS A 365 13.02 33.34 1.84
C LYS A 365 12.36 33.42 0.46
N LYS A 366 12.83 32.62 -0.50
CA LYS A 366 12.25 32.59 -1.84
C LYS A 366 10.80 32.11 -1.82
N CYS A 367 10.50 31.00 -1.16
CA CYS A 367 9.12 30.52 -1.00
C CYS A 367 8.18 31.60 -0.42
N GLY A 368 8.66 32.38 0.56
CA GLY A 368 7.88 33.48 1.16
C GLY A 368 7.70 34.70 0.25
N GLU A 369 8.71 35.05 -0.55
CA GLU A 369 8.64 36.09 -1.58
C GLU A 369 7.56 35.74 -2.61
N GLU A 370 7.69 34.58 -3.28
CA GLU A 370 6.78 34.17 -4.35
C GLU A 370 5.34 33.97 -3.81
N ALA A 371 5.17 33.46 -2.58
CA ALA A 371 3.84 33.36 -1.95
C ALA A 371 3.17 34.74 -1.76
N THR A 372 3.96 35.76 -1.42
CA THR A 372 3.47 37.13 -1.26
C THR A 372 3.14 37.74 -2.63
N GLU A 373 3.96 37.45 -3.64
CA GLU A 373 3.75 37.91 -5.02
C GLU A 373 2.49 37.29 -5.63
N ILE A 374 2.19 36.01 -5.36
CA ILE A 374 0.88 35.40 -5.70
C ILE A 374 -0.29 36.20 -5.12
N ILE A 375 -0.23 36.58 -3.83
CA ILE A 375 -1.31 37.34 -3.17
C ILE A 375 -1.50 38.70 -3.85
N ILE A 376 -0.41 39.37 -4.23
CA ILE A 376 -0.44 40.66 -4.90
C ILE A 376 -0.98 40.51 -6.33
N ALA A 377 -0.42 39.58 -7.11
CA ALA A 377 -0.80 39.31 -8.49
C ALA A 377 -2.26 38.85 -8.61
N ALA A 378 -2.78 38.08 -7.65
CA ALA A 378 -4.18 37.66 -7.63
C ALA A 378 -5.18 38.82 -7.48
N LYS A 379 -4.75 39.99 -6.99
CA LYS A 379 -5.57 41.20 -6.93
C LYS A 379 -5.55 42.00 -8.23
N ASN A 380 -4.63 41.70 -9.14
CA ASN A 380 -4.52 42.38 -10.41
C ASN A 380 -5.55 41.82 -11.41
N PRO A 381 -6.09 42.65 -12.32
CA PRO A 381 -7.08 42.20 -13.30
C PRO A 381 -6.48 41.28 -14.39
N ASN A 382 -5.15 41.19 -14.50
CA ASN A 382 -4.47 40.34 -15.47
C ASN A 382 -3.93 39.07 -14.80
N ALA A 383 -4.41 37.90 -15.21
CA ALA A 383 -4.01 36.60 -14.67
C ALA A 383 -2.64 36.11 -15.16
N GLU A 384 -2.01 36.77 -16.14
CA GLU A 384 -0.71 36.35 -16.66
C GLU A 384 0.41 36.46 -15.61
N GLU A 385 0.46 37.55 -14.85
CA GLU A 385 1.41 37.73 -13.75
C GLU A 385 1.20 36.63 -12.69
N LEU A 386 -0.06 36.40 -12.29
CA LEU A 386 -0.41 35.35 -11.33
C LEU A 386 0.08 33.96 -11.77
N LYS A 387 0.00 33.64 -13.06
CA LYS A 387 0.51 32.37 -13.61
C LYS A 387 2.01 32.23 -13.43
N TYR A 388 2.80 33.30 -13.65
CA TYR A 388 4.25 33.27 -13.44
C TYR A 388 4.60 33.12 -11.95
N GLU A 389 3.95 33.87 -11.07
CA GLU A 389 4.19 33.78 -9.62
C GLU A 389 3.84 32.39 -9.06
N ILE A 390 2.76 31.77 -9.56
CA ILE A 390 2.41 30.39 -9.20
C ILE A 390 3.50 29.42 -9.69
N ALA A 391 4.01 29.58 -10.92
CA ALA A 391 5.06 28.72 -11.45
C ALA A 391 6.37 28.84 -10.66
N ASP A 392 6.78 30.06 -10.31
CA ASP A 392 7.99 30.32 -9.53
C ASP A 392 7.83 29.81 -8.09
N TYR A 393 6.66 29.99 -7.48
CA TYR A 393 6.37 29.40 -6.17
C TYR A 393 6.45 27.87 -6.20
N LEU A 394 5.85 27.22 -7.20
CA LEU A 394 5.92 25.75 -7.35
C LEU A 394 7.35 25.28 -7.56
N TYR A 395 8.16 26.00 -8.33
CA TYR A 395 9.58 25.68 -8.51
C TYR A 395 10.35 25.76 -7.18
N HIS A 396 10.20 26.85 -6.42
CA HIS A 396 10.87 26.99 -5.12
C HIS A 396 10.35 25.99 -4.09
N MET A 397 9.06 25.64 -4.16
CA MET A 397 8.48 24.58 -3.34
C MET A 397 9.12 23.22 -3.66
N MET A 398 9.35 22.90 -4.93
CA MET A 398 10.07 21.69 -5.35
C MET A 398 11.52 21.67 -4.83
N VAL A 399 12.21 22.81 -4.82
CA VAL A 399 13.55 22.92 -4.21
C VAL A 399 13.50 22.69 -2.70
N LEU A 400 12.48 23.24 -2.02
CA LEU A 400 12.24 23.01 -0.59
C LEU A 400 11.92 21.53 -0.29
N MET A 401 11.07 20.90 -1.09
CA MET A 401 10.74 19.48 -0.99
C MET A 401 12.01 18.63 -1.08
N ALA A 402 12.84 18.87 -2.09
CA ALA A 402 14.11 18.17 -2.25
C ALA A 402 15.08 18.41 -1.07
N GLU A 403 15.12 19.62 -0.51
CA GLU A 403 15.94 19.93 0.67
C GLU A 403 15.46 19.19 1.93
N CYS A 404 14.14 19.05 2.09
CA CYS A 404 13.50 18.37 3.21
C CYS A 404 13.24 16.87 2.99
N GLU A 405 13.78 16.28 1.92
CA GLU A 405 13.63 14.86 1.57
C GLU A 405 12.16 14.42 1.36
N LEU A 406 11.34 15.32 0.78
CA LEU A 406 9.96 15.07 0.36
C LEU A 406 9.86 14.99 -1.16
N ASP A 407 8.86 14.29 -1.70
CA ASP A 407 8.59 14.22 -3.14
C ASP A 407 7.12 14.50 -3.50
N TRP A 408 6.77 14.42 -4.79
CA TRP A 408 5.38 14.63 -5.22
C TRP A 408 4.42 13.54 -4.70
N GLU A 409 4.90 12.32 -4.44
CA GLU A 409 4.08 11.25 -3.87
C GLU A 409 3.68 11.59 -2.44
N ASP A 410 4.59 12.16 -1.64
CA ASP A 410 4.28 12.69 -0.29
C ASP A 410 3.12 13.70 -0.32
N ILE A 411 3.25 14.72 -1.17
CA ILE A 411 2.30 15.82 -1.23
C ILE A 411 0.94 15.34 -1.74
N VAL A 412 0.92 14.48 -2.77
CA VAL A 412 -0.32 13.93 -3.34
C VAL A 412 -1.00 13.00 -2.34
N THR A 413 -0.24 12.16 -1.61
CA THR A 413 -0.78 11.29 -0.57
C THR A 413 -1.46 12.09 0.53
N GLU A 414 -0.82 13.15 1.04
CA GLU A 414 -1.41 14.02 2.05
C GLU A 414 -2.66 14.76 1.54
N LEU A 415 -2.66 15.22 0.28
CA LEU A 415 -3.85 15.82 -0.33
C LEU A 415 -4.99 14.81 -0.50
N SER A 416 -4.67 13.54 -0.78
CA SER A 416 -5.68 12.48 -0.97
C SER A 416 -6.49 12.21 0.29
N HIS A 417 -5.90 12.37 1.49
CA HIS A 417 -6.60 12.24 2.78
C HIS A 417 -7.62 13.35 3.04
N ARG A 418 -7.58 14.44 2.27
CA ARG A 418 -8.48 15.60 2.42
C ARG A 418 -9.65 15.59 1.43
N ARG A 419 -9.66 14.63 0.50
CA ARG A 419 -10.72 14.40 -0.48
C ARG A 419 -11.79 13.49 0.12
#